data_AF-A0A2P2BR21-F1
#
_entry.id   AF-A0A2P2BR21-F1
#
_cell.length_a   1.000
_cell.length_b   1.000
_cell.length_c   1.000
_cell.angle_alpha   90.00
_cell.angle_beta   90.00
_cell.angle_gamma   90.00
#
_symmetry.space_group_name_H-M   'P 1'
#
loop_
_entity.id
_entity.type
_entity.pdbx_description
1 polymer ?
#
loop_
_entity_poly.entity_id
_entity_poly.type
_entity_poly.pdbx_seq_one_letter_code
_entity_poly.pdbx_strand_id
1 'polypeptide(L)'
;MDDKKIVEDPRYKQCNKEAIMGLILGLLNLIWWFGFGYGLSNRPVKEYTYILGFPAWFFMSCIVGGILFSILTVITINKFFKDMPLDGLSKEEVEMYKKEFK
;
A
#
# COMPACT_ATOMS: atom_id res chain seq x y z
N MET A 1 -39.00 20.92 -5.49
CA MET A 1 -38.09 19.96 -4.85
C MET A 1 -36.73 20.58 -4.92
N ASP A 2 -36.22 21.01 -3.77
CA ASP A 2 -34.92 21.68 -3.67
C ASP A 2 -33.85 20.66 -4.11
N ASP A 3 -33.21 20.95 -5.23
CA ASP A 3 -32.20 20.12 -5.87
C ASP A 3 -30.95 20.19 -4.99
N LYS A 4 -30.96 19.45 -3.87
CA LYS A 4 -29.82 19.33 -2.97
C LYS A 4 -28.70 18.65 -3.74
N LYS A 5 -27.94 19.43 -4.49
CA LYS A 5 -26.68 19.02 -5.10
C LYS A 5 -25.82 18.42 -3.99
N ILE A 6 -25.68 17.11 -4.03
CA ILE A 6 -24.76 16.38 -3.16
C ILE A 6 -23.37 16.88 -3.55
N VAL A 7 -22.78 17.73 -2.71
CA VAL A 7 -21.43 18.23 -2.92
C VAL A 7 -20.49 17.10 -2.52
N GLU A 8 -19.79 16.55 -3.51
CA GLU A 8 -18.79 15.52 -3.29
C GLU A 8 -17.61 16.10 -2.49
N ASP A 9 -17.18 15.35 -1.47
CA ASP A 9 -16.10 15.79 -0.60
C ASP A 9 -14.76 15.82 -1.38
N PRO A 10 -14.05 16.95 -1.45
CA PRO A 10 -12.76 17.04 -2.15
C PRO A 10 -11.71 16.07 -1.59
N ARG A 11 -11.86 15.62 -0.34
CA ARG A 11 -11.02 14.61 0.32
C ARG A 11 -11.04 13.26 -0.41
N TYR A 12 -12.16 12.88 -1.04
CA TYR A 12 -12.29 11.59 -1.73
C TYR A 12 -11.26 11.41 -2.86
N LYS A 13 -10.86 12.49 -3.54
CA LYS A 13 -9.83 12.42 -4.58
C LYS A 13 -8.48 11.98 -4.02
N GLN A 14 -8.12 12.47 -2.84
CA GLN A 14 -6.89 12.11 -2.16
C GLN A 14 -6.97 10.67 -1.63
N CYS A 15 -8.06 10.32 -0.95
CA CYS A 15 -8.28 8.96 -0.44
C CYS A 15 -8.26 7.91 -1.56
N ASN A 16 -8.82 8.20 -2.74
CA ASN A 16 -8.77 7.29 -3.88
C ASN A 16 -7.34 7.06 -4.39
N LYS A 17 -6.50 8.11 -4.43
CA LYS A 17 -5.09 7.97 -4.79
C LYS A 17 -4.33 7.12 -3.78
N GLU A 18 -4.57 7.36 -2.49
CA GLU A 18 -3.96 6.59 -1.40
C GLU A 18 -4.39 5.12 -1.42
N ALA A 19 -5.68 4.85 -1.67
CA ALA A 19 -6.21 3.50 -1.82
C ALA A 19 -5.57 2.75 -2.99
N ILE A 20 -5.41 3.40 -4.15
CA ILE A 20 -4.71 2.83 -5.31
C ILE A 20 -3.25 2.55 -4.97
N MET A 21 -2.56 3.45 -4.27
CA MET A 21 -1.17 3.23 -3.85
C MET A 21 -1.04 2.02 -2.92
N GLY A 22 -1.95 1.89 -1.94
CA GLY A 22 -2.01 0.73 -1.07
C GLY A 22 -2.28 -0.57 -1.83
N LEU A 23 -3.18 -0.53 -2.82
CA LEU A 23 -3.48 -1.66 -3.68
C LEU A 23 -2.27 -2.08 -4.53
N ILE A 24 -1.56 -1.12 -5.13
CA ILE A 24 -0.31 -1.38 -5.88
C ILE A 24 0.73 -2.03 -4.97
N LEU A 25 0.91 -1.51 -3.75
CA LEU A 25 1.88 -2.06 -2.79
C LEU A 25 1.52 -3.50 -2.39
N GLY A 26 0.24 -3.77 -2.16
CA GLY A 26 -0.26 -5.12 -1.86
C GLY A 26 -0.06 -6.09 -3.03
N LEU A 27 -0.31 -5.65 -4.27
CA LEU A 27 -0.04 -6.46 -5.46
C LEU A 27 1.45 -6.76 -5.65
N LEU A 28 2.33 -5.77 -5.41
CA LEU A 28 3.77 -6.00 -5.43
C LEU A 28 4.21 -7.00 -4.37
N ASN A 29 3.64 -6.90 -3.16
CA ASN A 29 3.88 -7.89 -2.10
C ASN A 29 3.45 -9.29 -2.52
N LEU A 30 2.27 -9.40 -3.12
CA LEU A 30 1.75 -10.67 -3.63
C LEU A 30 2.67 -11.26 -4.72
N ILE A 31 3.04 -10.48 -5.73
CA ILE A 31 3.89 -10.93 -6.83
C ILE A 31 5.27 -11.36 -6.30
N TRP A 32 5.86 -10.58 -5.39
CA TRP A 32 7.12 -10.93 -4.76
C TRP A 32 7.01 -12.25 -4.00
N TRP A 33 6.02 -12.35 -3.13
CA TRP A 33 5.83 -13.53 -2.30
C TRP A 33 5.54 -14.77 -3.15
N PHE A 34 4.70 -14.67 -4.19
CA PHE A 34 4.44 -15.77 -5.12
C PHE A 34 5.67 -16.13 -5.96
N GLY A 35 6.40 -15.14 -6.47
CA GLY A 35 7.59 -15.34 -7.32
C GLY A 35 8.74 -16.00 -6.56
N PHE A 36 9.05 -15.51 -5.36
CA PHE A 36 10.11 -16.08 -4.54
C PHE A 36 9.66 -17.33 -3.78
N GLY A 37 8.39 -17.38 -3.36
CA GLY A 37 7.82 -18.52 -2.65
C GLY A 37 7.68 -19.74 -3.55
N TYR A 38 6.94 -19.64 -4.65
CA TYR A 38 6.69 -20.77 -5.54
C TYR A 38 7.77 -20.93 -6.63
N GLY A 39 8.31 -19.83 -7.15
CA GLY A 39 9.30 -19.87 -8.23
C GLY A 39 10.64 -20.47 -7.82
N LEU A 40 11.15 -20.15 -6.63
CA LEU A 40 12.35 -20.80 -6.08
C LEU A 40 12.07 -22.11 -5.35
N SER A 41 10.81 -22.40 -4.99
CA SER A 41 10.44 -23.67 -4.36
C SER A 41 10.43 -24.86 -5.34
N ASN A 42 10.43 -24.66 -6.66
CA ASN A 42 10.38 -25.78 -7.61
C ASN A 42 11.73 -26.52 -7.80
N ARG A 43 12.70 -26.34 -6.90
CA ARG A 43 14.00 -27.03 -6.94
C ARG A 43 13.99 -28.25 -6.01
N PRO A 44 14.71 -29.34 -6.35
CA PRO A 44 14.80 -30.51 -5.48
C PRO A 44 15.37 -30.13 -4.11
N VAL A 45 14.81 -30.68 -3.03
CA VAL A 45 15.18 -30.34 -1.64
C VAL A 45 16.68 -30.50 -1.35
N LYS A 46 17.36 -31.40 -2.09
CA LYS A 46 18.81 -31.66 -2.00
C LYS A 46 19.69 -30.53 -2.53
N GLU A 47 19.17 -29.64 -3.36
CA GLU A 47 19.91 -28.51 -3.96
C GLU A 47 19.50 -27.15 -3.36
N TYR A 48 18.66 -27.14 -2.32
CA TYR A 48 18.30 -25.87 -1.69
C TYR A 48 19.53 -25.25 -1.03
N THR A 49 19.79 -24.00 -1.40
CA THR A 49 20.66 -23.13 -0.61
C THR A 49 19.97 -22.85 0.71
N TYR A 50 20.62 -23.16 1.83
CA TYR A 50 20.13 -22.82 3.15
C TYR A 50 20.78 -21.51 3.60
N ILE A 51 19.96 -20.57 4.04
CA ILE A 51 20.40 -19.30 4.62
C ILE A 51 19.92 -19.31 6.07
N LEU A 52 20.86 -19.23 7.02
CA LEU A 52 20.58 -19.25 8.46
C LEU A 52 19.74 -20.46 8.93
N GLY A 53 19.90 -21.61 8.29
CA GLY A 53 19.18 -22.85 8.63
C GLY A 53 17.80 -22.99 7.97
N PHE A 54 17.35 -21.98 7.21
CA PHE A 54 16.10 -22.03 6.45
C PHE A 54 16.38 -22.17 4.95
N PRO A 55 15.47 -22.82 4.18
CA PRO A 55 15.55 -22.79 2.73
C PRO A 55 15.58 -21.34 2.21
N ALA A 56 16.44 -21.03 1.24
CA ALA A 56 16.62 -19.68 0.73
C ALA A 56 15.31 -19.06 0.21
N TRP A 57 14.40 -19.88 -0.34
CA TRP A 57 13.08 -19.40 -0.77
C TRP A 57 12.25 -18.87 0.40
N PHE A 58 12.31 -19.51 1.57
CA PHE A 58 11.62 -19.06 2.78
C PHE A 58 12.26 -17.79 3.32
N PHE A 59 13.61 -17.75 3.38
CA PHE A 59 14.35 -16.58 3.84
C PHE A 59 14.05 -15.34 2.98
N MET A 60 14.04 -15.51 1.65
CA MET A 60 13.77 -14.44 0.70
C MET A 60 12.31 -13.99 0.71
N SER A 61 11.36 -14.91 0.83
CA SER A 61 9.93 -14.56 0.81
C SER A 61 9.42 -14.00 2.13
N CYS A 62 9.81 -14.59 3.27
CA CYS A 62 9.26 -14.23 4.57
C CYS A 62 10.10 -13.16 5.29
N ILE A 63 11.42 -13.34 5.36
CA ILE A 63 12.29 -12.45 6.14
C ILE A 63 12.66 -11.22 5.31
N VAL A 64 13.27 -11.42 4.13
CA VAL A 64 13.65 -10.31 3.26
C VAL A 64 12.41 -9.60 2.73
N GLY A 65 11.43 -10.35 2.23
CA GLY A 65 10.13 -9.80 1.82
C GLY A 65 9.45 -9.03 2.94
N GLY A 66 9.33 -9.60 4.14
CA GLY A 66 8.74 -8.92 5.30
C GLY A 66 9.40 -7.58 5.60
N ILE A 67 10.74 -7.56 5.75
CA ILE A 67 11.48 -6.33 6.03
C ILE A 67 11.33 -5.31 4.89
N LEU A 68 11.48 -5.74 3.64
CA LEU A 68 11.37 -4.88 2.47
C LEU A 68 9.99 -4.20 2.40
N PHE A 69 8.91 -4.99 2.49
CA PHE A 69 7.55 -4.46 2.40
C PHE A 69 7.13 -3.65 3.62
N SER A 70 7.64 -3.96 4.83
CA SER A 70 7.46 -3.09 5.99
C SER A 70 8.10 -1.72 5.78
N ILE A 71 9.35 -1.67 5.29
CA ILE A 71 10.04 -0.40 5.00
C ILE A 71 9.30 0.38 3.91
N LEU A 72 8.93 -0.29 2.81
CA LEU A 72 8.14 0.34 1.74
C LEU A 72 6.81 0.90 2.26
N THR A 73 6.12 0.17 3.14
CA THR A 73 4.87 0.63 3.74
C THR A 73 5.08 1.90 4.57
N VAL A 74 6.11 1.93 5.41
CA VAL A 74 6.47 3.10 6.22
C VAL A 74 6.81 4.31 5.34
N ILE A 75 7.56 4.10 4.25
CA ILE A 75 7.88 5.17 3.29
C ILE A 75 6.61 5.67 2.60
N THR A 76 5.74 4.76 2.18
CA THR A 76 4.49 5.09 1.49
C THR A 76 3.58 5.93 2.38
N ILE A 77 3.39 5.52 3.64
CA ILE A 77 2.59 6.27 4.61
C ILE A 77 3.19 7.66 4.83
N ASN A 78 4.48 7.75 5.15
CA ASN A 78 5.11 9.04 5.47
C ASN A 78 5.18 10.01 4.29
N LYS A 79 5.25 9.53 3.05
CA LYS A 79 5.40 10.39 1.86
C LYS A 79 4.10 10.68 1.13
N PHE A 80 3.15 9.74 1.12
CA PHE A 80 1.97 9.83 0.25
C PHE A 80 0.66 10.01 1.02
N PHE A 81 0.59 9.54 2.27
CA PHE A 81 -0.64 9.66 3.05
C PHE A 81 -0.70 11.04 3.71
N LYS A 82 -1.83 11.71 3.57
CA LYS A 82 -2.10 12.96 4.27
C LYS A 82 -3.03 12.70 5.44
N ASP A 83 -2.66 13.25 6.61
CA ASP A 83 -3.55 13.26 7.75
C ASP A 83 -4.75 14.17 7.47
N MET A 84 -5.94 13.70 7.81
CA MET A 84 -7.18 14.31 7.39
C MET A 84 -8.28 14.05 8.42
N PRO A 85 -8.98 15.09 8.91
CA PRO A 85 -10.03 14.92 9.90
C PRO A 85 -11.19 14.12 9.29
N LEU A 86 -11.87 13.32 10.11
CA LEU A 86 -13.08 12.58 9.72
C LEU A 86 -14.36 13.38 9.96
N ASP A 87 -14.26 14.52 10.63
CA ASP A 87 -15.39 15.39 10.95
C ASP A 87 -15.97 16.07 9.69
N GLY A 88 -17.18 16.61 9.86
CA GLY A 88 -17.84 17.40 8.83
C GLY A 88 -17.07 18.69 8.55
N LEU A 89 -16.65 18.88 7.30
CA LEU A 89 -15.93 20.07 6.88
C LEU A 89 -16.83 21.31 6.92
N SER A 90 -16.30 22.41 7.45
CA SER A 90 -16.88 23.74 7.26
C SER A 90 -16.77 24.16 5.79
N LYS A 91 -17.59 25.13 5.36
CA LYS A 91 -17.55 25.65 3.98
C LYS A 91 -16.18 26.21 3.60
N GLU A 92 -15.44 26.75 4.57
CA GLU A 92 -14.11 27.32 4.39
C GLU A 92 -13.06 26.22 4.18
N GLU A 93 -13.15 25.13 4.94
CA GLU A 93 -12.26 23.97 4.81
C GLU A 93 -12.49 23.23 3.49
N VAL A 94 -13.76 23.10 3.04
CA VAL A 94 -14.09 22.53 1.72
C VAL A 94 -13.42 23.31 0.59
N GLU A 95 -13.44 24.65 0.62
CA GLU A 95 -12.79 25.47 -0.41
C GLU A 95 -11.26 25.43 -0.33
N MET A 96 -10.69 25.27 0.87
CA MET A 96 -9.26 25.04 1.07
C MET A 96 -8.82 23.71 0.43
N TYR A 97 -9.49 22.61 0.76
CA TYR A 97 -9.18 21.29 0.20
C TYR A 97 -9.44 21.20 -1.31
N LYS A 98 -10.47 21.89 -1.83
CA LYS A 98 -10.68 21.99 -3.28
C LYS A 98 -9.55 22.70 -4.02
N LYS A 99 -8.88 23.68 -3.39
CA LYS A 99 -7.70 24.35 -3.97
C LYS A 99 -6.46 23.47 -3.87
N GLU A 100 -6.31 22.75 -2.76
CA GLU A 100 -5.14 21.89 -2.50
C GLU A 100 -5.15 20.61 -3.35
N PHE A 101 -6.33 20.03 -3.59
CA PHE A 101 -6.53 18.80 -4.37
C PHE A 101 -7.05 19.04 -5.79
N LYS A 102 -6.99 20.29 -6.28
CA LYS A 102 -7.32 20.62 -7.67
C LYS A 102 -6.26 20.06 -8.62
#